data_AF-A0A7T8D318-F1
#
_entry.id   AF-A0A7T8D318-F1
#
_cell.length_a   1.000
_cell.length_b   1.000
_cell.length_c   1.000
_cell.angle_alpha   90.00
_cell.angle_beta   90.00
_cell.angle_gamma   90.00
#
_symmetry.space_group_name_H-M   'P 1'
#
loop_
_entity.id
_entity.type
_entity.pdbx_description
1 polymer ?
#
loop_
_entity_poly.entity_id
_entity_poly.type
_entity_poly.pdbx_seq_one_letter_code
_entity_poly.pdbx_strand_id
1 'polypeptide(L)'
;FADIGDIVRGRDLYGGNSKEKVKLEKKLKEIFGIIYEGLSTTNGVKERYKDEPDNNFYQLREHWWEANRETVWKAMTCDAPPDAQYFRGTCGSNAKTAIQAKNNCRCKKEDGKSETDQVPTYFDYVPQYLR
;
A
#
# COMPACT_ATOMS: atom_id res chain seq x y z
N PHE A 1 7.19 -0.89 -1.45
CA PHE A 1 5.80 -0.45 -1.25
C PHE A 1 4.78 -1.39 -1.90
N ALA A 2 4.72 -1.47 -3.24
CA ALA A 2 3.73 -2.30 -3.94
C ALA A 2 3.81 -3.80 -3.56
N ASP A 3 5.02 -4.37 -3.51
CA ASP A 3 5.20 -5.78 -3.09
C ASP A 3 4.82 -6.02 -1.63
N ILE A 4 5.08 -5.05 -0.74
CA ILE A 4 4.62 -5.12 0.66
C ILE A 4 3.08 -5.12 0.68
N GLY A 5 2.45 -4.27 -0.13
CA GLY A 5 1.00 -4.25 -0.27
C GLY A 5 0.45 -5.60 -0.77
N ASP A 6 1.10 -6.24 -1.73
CA ASP A 6 0.69 -7.57 -2.20
C ASP A 6 0.88 -8.66 -1.17
N ILE A 7 1.96 -8.64 -0.39
CA ILE A 7 2.17 -9.57 0.72
C ILE A 7 1.05 -9.41 1.76
N VAL A 8 0.79 -8.19 2.21
CA VAL A 8 -0.28 -7.91 3.20
C VAL A 8 -1.65 -8.37 2.68
N ARG A 9 -1.92 -8.16 1.39
CA ARG A 9 -3.19 -8.53 0.75
C ARG A 9 -3.28 -10.00 0.31
N GLY A 10 -2.21 -10.78 0.44
CA GLY A 10 -2.16 -12.17 -0.01
C GLY A 10 -2.16 -12.35 -1.53
N ARG A 11 -1.71 -11.32 -2.27
CA ARG A 11 -1.60 -11.31 -3.75
C ARG A 11 -0.19 -11.59 -4.26
N ASP A 12 0.78 -11.70 -3.37
CA ASP A 12 2.17 -11.90 -3.74
C ASP A 12 2.43 -13.27 -4.39
N LEU A 13 2.99 -13.22 -5.61
CA LEU A 13 3.30 -14.35 -6.48
C LEU A 13 4.68 -14.96 -6.20
N TYR A 14 5.48 -14.39 -5.30
CA TYR A 14 6.84 -14.90 -5.05
C TYR A 14 6.78 -16.36 -4.55
N GLY A 15 7.35 -17.28 -5.32
CA GLY A 15 7.34 -18.72 -5.04
C GLY A 15 8.62 -19.27 -4.43
N GLY A 16 9.50 -18.41 -3.88
CA GLY A 16 10.80 -18.79 -3.29
C GLY A 16 10.68 -19.61 -2.00
N ASN A 17 11.62 -19.47 -1.05
CA ASN A 17 11.72 -20.31 0.15
C ASN A 17 10.36 -20.57 0.82
N SER A 18 9.75 -21.71 0.47
CA SER A 18 8.32 -21.95 0.68
C SER A 18 7.97 -22.00 2.15
N LYS A 19 8.93 -22.37 3.00
CA LYS A 19 8.77 -22.42 4.45
C LYS A 19 8.56 -21.03 5.06
N GLU A 20 9.31 -20.03 4.62
CA GLU A 20 9.20 -18.67 5.16
C GLU A 20 7.92 -17.99 4.68
N LYS A 21 7.58 -18.15 3.40
CA LYS A 21 6.31 -17.64 2.85
C LYS A 21 5.12 -18.24 3.58
N VAL A 22 5.08 -19.57 3.75
CA VAL A 22 3.99 -20.24 4.47
C VAL A 22 3.90 -19.76 5.92
N LYS A 23 5.04 -19.58 6.60
CA LYS A 23 5.06 -19.06 7.97
C LYS A 23 4.55 -17.62 8.06
N LEU A 24 4.93 -16.76 7.10
CA LEU A 24 4.47 -15.38 7.02
C LEU A 24 2.96 -15.32 6.74
N GLU A 25 2.49 -16.04 5.72
CA GLU A 25 1.06 -16.08 5.38
C GLU A 25 0.21 -16.62 6.52
N LYS A 26 0.69 -17.66 7.21
CA LYS A 26 -0.01 -18.18 8.40
C LYS A 26 -0.15 -17.11 9.48
N LYS A 27 0.92 -16.37 9.79
CA LYS A 27 0.87 -15.26 10.76
C LYS A 27 -0.06 -14.13 10.32
N LEU A 28 -0.05 -13.78 9.03
CA LEU A 28 -0.97 -12.77 8.50
C LEU A 28 -2.43 -13.22 8.65
N LYS A 29 -2.75 -14.49 8.34
CA LYS A 29 -4.10 -15.03 8.56
C LYS A 29 -4.51 -14.99 10.04
N GLU A 30 -3.62 -15.36 10.95
CA GLU A 30 -3.85 -15.28 12.40
C GLU A 30 -4.14 -13.83 12.85
N ILE A 31 -3.33 -12.86 12.41
CA ILE A 31 -3.52 -11.44 12.74
C ILE A 31 -4.86 -10.92 12.20
N PHE A 32 -5.17 -11.19 10.92
CA PHE A 32 -6.42 -10.74 10.33
C PHE A 32 -7.64 -11.47 10.89
N GLY A 33 -7.49 -12.70 11.37
CA GLY A 33 -8.52 -13.40 12.16
C GLY A 33 -8.83 -12.69 13.47
N ILE A 34 -7.80 -12.27 14.21
CA ILE A 34 -7.98 -11.48 15.44
C ILE A 34 -8.63 -10.12 15.14
N ILE A 35 -8.20 -9.43 14.08
CA ILE A 35 -8.82 -8.17 13.64
C ILE A 35 -10.30 -8.38 13.30
N TYR A 36 -10.61 -9.44 12.53
CA TYR A 36 -11.97 -9.81 12.17
C TYR A 36 -12.85 -10.11 13.41
N GLU A 37 -12.30 -10.83 14.39
CA GLU A 37 -13.01 -11.11 15.64
C GLU A 37 -13.39 -9.84 16.40
N GLY A 38 -12.48 -8.85 16.40
CA GLY A 38 -12.68 -7.52 17.01
C GLY A 38 -13.55 -6.55 16.19
N LEU A 39 -14.00 -6.91 14.98
CA LEU A 39 -14.92 -6.06 14.21
C LEU A 39 -16.28 -5.94 14.89
N SER A 40 -16.88 -4.76 14.74
CA SER A 40 -18.23 -4.53 15.24
C SER A 40 -19.25 -5.45 14.57
N THR A 41 -20.17 -6.00 15.38
CA THR A 41 -21.33 -6.75 14.90
C THR A 41 -22.49 -5.85 14.49
N THR A 42 -22.45 -4.55 14.84
CA THR A 42 -23.46 -3.60 14.38
C THR A 42 -23.37 -3.35 12.88
N ASN A 43 -24.52 -3.10 12.27
CA ASN A 43 -24.65 -2.76 10.84
C ASN A 43 -24.06 -3.80 9.88
N GLY A 44 -23.88 -5.06 10.32
CA GLY A 44 -23.37 -6.14 9.47
C GLY A 44 -21.91 -5.98 9.02
N VAL A 45 -21.10 -5.15 9.71
CA VAL A 45 -19.69 -4.92 9.33
C VAL A 45 -18.89 -6.22 9.38
N LYS A 46 -19.03 -7.02 10.45
CA LYS A 46 -18.37 -8.32 10.56
C LYS A 46 -18.81 -9.28 9.44
N GLU A 47 -20.11 -9.38 9.17
CA GLU A 47 -20.64 -10.24 8.10
C GLU A 47 -20.12 -9.86 6.71
N ARG A 48 -19.90 -8.57 6.43
CA ARG A 48 -19.32 -8.10 5.16
C ARG A 48 -17.94 -8.72 4.88
N TYR A 49 -17.16 -9.00 5.93
CA TYR A 49 -15.80 -9.52 5.83
C TYR A 49 -15.69 -11.02 6.11
N LYS A 50 -16.83 -11.70 6.27
CA LYS A 50 -16.86 -13.14 6.46
C LYS A 50 -16.30 -13.84 5.21
N ASP A 51 -15.28 -14.67 5.41
CA ASP A 51 -14.53 -15.32 4.33
C ASP A 51 -14.36 -16.82 4.61
N GLU A 52 -15.48 -17.54 4.61
CA GLU A 52 -15.51 -19.00 4.82
C GLU A 52 -15.50 -19.75 3.47
N PRO A 53 -14.85 -20.92 3.38
CA PRO A 53 -14.14 -21.64 4.44
C PRO A 53 -12.66 -21.24 4.59
N ASP A 54 -12.12 -20.43 3.67
CA ASP A 54 -10.68 -20.25 3.53
C ASP A 54 -10.03 -19.36 4.60
N ASN A 55 -10.83 -18.51 5.27
CA ASN A 55 -10.43 -17.55 6.31
C ASN A 55 -9.18 -16.75 5.93
N ASN A 56 -9.11 -16.31 4.68
CA ASN A 56 -7.99 -15.49 4.18
C ASN A 56 -8.22 -14.01 4.45
N PHE A 57 -9.47 -13.60 4.60
CA PHE A 57 -9.93 -12.25 4.86
C PHE A 57 -9.51 -11.26 3.75
N TYR A 58 -9.55 -11.69 2.48
CA TYR A 58 -9.06 -10.87 1.36
C TYR A 58 -9.65 -9.46 1.34
N GLN A 59 -10.98 -9.32 1.46
CA GLN A 59 -11.63 -8.01 1.48
C GLN A 59 -11.19 -7.15 2.67
N LEU A 60 -10.99 -7.76 3.84
CA LEU A 60 -10.53 -7.05 5.04
C LEU A 60 -9.08 -6.59 4.86
N ARG A 61 -8.21 -7.43 4.30
CA ARG A 61 -6.82 -7.09 3.99
C ARG A 61 -6.71 -5.95 2.98
N GLU A 62 -7.54 -5.96 1.93
CA GLU A 62 -7.62 -4.87 0.94
C GLU A 62 -7.98 -3.53 1.59
N HIS A 63 -9.08 -3.50 2.35
CA HIS A 63 -9.52 -2.26 2.98
C HIS A 63 -8.58 -1.81 4.10
N TRP A 64 -7.96 -2.75 4.80
CA TRP A 64 -6.91 -2.43 5.77
C TRP A 64 -5.71 -1.78 5.06
N TRP A 65 -5.26 -2.32 3.92
CA TRP A 65 -4.19 -1.69 3.15
C TRP A 65 -4.57 -0.28 2.72
N GLU A 66 -5.75 -0.09 2.11
CA GLU A 66 -6.18 1.24 1.66
C GLU A 66 -6.27 2.24 2.83
N ALA A 67 -6.73 1.82 4.00
CA ALA A 67 -6.80 2.68 5.18
C ALA A 67 -5.43 3.04 5.77
N ASN A 68 -4.39 2.24 5.55
CA ASN A 68 -3.08 2.38 6.22
C ASN A 68 -1.90 2.66 5.26
N ARG A 69 -2.11 2.61 3.95
CA ARG A 69 -1.05 2.73 2.93
C ARG A 69 -0.25 4.04 3.04
N GLU A 70 -0.90 5.12 3.45
CA GLU A 70 -0.25 6.42 3.70
C GLU A 70 0.76 6.33 4.86
N THR A 71 0.35 5.76 5.98
CA THR A 71 1.22 5.55 7.15
C THR A 71 2.39 4.63 6.81
N VAL A 72 2.12 3.55 6.05
CA VAL A 72 3.17 2.63 5.58
C VAL A 72 4.17 3.35 4.67
N TRP A 73 3.67 4.19 3.74
CA TRP A 73 4.53 5.00 2.88
C TRP A 73 5.41 5.95 3.69
N LYS A 74 4.81 6.69 4.64
CA LYS A 74 5.53 7.63 5.51
C LYS A 74 6.64 6.93 6.30
N ALA A 75 6.38 5.74 6.83
CA ALA A 75 7.39 4.95 7.53
C ALA A 75 8.51 4.49 6.58
N MET A 76 8.17 4.05 5.37
CA MET A 76 9.14 3.59 4.37
C MET A 76 10.05 4.72 3.87
N THR A 77 9.55 5.96 3.81
CA THR A 77 10.31 7.13 3.36
C THR A 77 10.95 7.92 4.49
N CYS A 78 10.94 7.43 5.73
CA CYS A 78 11.46 8.15 6.90
C CYS A 78 12.93 8.54 6.75
N ASP A 79 13.75 7.66 6.17
CA ASP A 79 15.19 7.88 5.97
C ASP A 79 15.54 8.26 4.52
N ALA A 80 14.55 8.63 3.71
CA ALA A 80 14.79 9.06 2.35
C ALA A 80 15.59 10.39 2.34
N PRO A 81 16.61 10.55 1.48
CA PRO A 81 17.32 11.82 1.33
C PRO A 81 16.35 12.98 1.01
N PRO A 82 16.62 14.21 1.48
CA PRO A 82 15.76 15.37 1.24
C PRO A 82 15.55 15.70 -0.25
N ASP A 83 16.49 15.29 -1.11
CA ASP A 83 16.47 15.46 -2.55
C ASP A 83 15.98 14.20 -3.30
N ALA A 84 15.56 13.15 -2.58
CA ALA A 84 15.01 11.95 -3.19
C ALA A 84 13.68 12.24 -3.88
N GLN A 85 13.63 11.99 -5.18
CA GLN A 85 12.44 12.22 -6.00
C GLN A 85 11.80 10.88 -6.37
N TYR A 86 10.50 10.74 -6.11
CA TYR A 86 9.75 9.56 -6.54
C TYR A 86 9.55 9.51 -8.06
N PHE A 87 9.28 10.67 -8.66
CA PHE A 87 9.18 10.83 -10.11
C PHE A 87 10.46 11.44 -10.67
N ARG A 88 10.97 10.88 -11.77
CA ARG A 88 11.96 11.59 -12.58
C ARG A 88 11.27 12.77 -13.28
N GLY A 89 11.98 13.88 -13.45
CA GLY A 89 11.53 14.93 -14.37
C GLY A 89 11.22 14.34 -15.75
N THR A 90 10.13 14.76 -16.38
CA THR A 90 9.78 14.31 -17.73
C THR A 90 10.86 14.72 -18.72
N CYS A 91 11.21 13.81 -19.65
CA CYS A 91 12.19 14.08 -20.70
C CYS A 91 11.69 15.22 -21.62
N GLY A 92 12.35 16.37 -21.55
CA GLY A 92 12.45 17.36 -22.62
C GLY A 92 13.92 17.44 -23.04
N SER A 93 14.21 17.66 -24.32
CA SER A 93 15.54 17.60 -24.95
C SER A 93 16.60 18.57 -24.40
N ASN A 94 16.30 19.29 -23.32
CA ASN A 94 17.23 20.16 -22.61
C ASN A 94 16.93 20.12 -21.10
N ALA A 95 17.95 19.84 -20.29
CA ALA A 95 17.83 19.80 -18.82
C ALA A 95 17.37 21.14 -18.21
N LYS A 96 17.48 22.24 -18.97
CA LYS A 96 17.04 23.60 -18.59
C LYS A 96 15.57 23.92 -18.91
N THR A 97 14.92 23.13 -19.77
CA THR A 97 13.53 23.38 -20.23
C THR A 97 12.58 22.20 -19.99
N ALA A 98 13.07 21.10 -19.42
CA ALA A 98 12.21 20.04 -18.90
C ALA A 98 11.25 20.65 -17.86
N ILE A 99 9.95 20.54 -18.11
CA ILE A 99 8.92 21.00 -17.17
C ILE A 99 8.99 20.07 -15.96
N GLN A 100 9.80 20.46 -14.98
CA GLN A 100 9.80 19.84 -13.68
C GLN A 100 8.41 20.06 -13.10
N ALA A 101 7.76 18.97 -12.66
CA ALA A 101 6.64 19.11 -11.73
C ALA A 101 7.19 19.79 -10.47
N LYS A 102 7.08 21.14 -10.42
CA LYS A 102 7.72 22.00 -9.41
C LYS A 102 7.26 21.70 -7.99
N ASN A 103 6.09 21.07 -7.86
CA ASN A 103 5.61 20.44 -6.66
C ASN A 103 5.19 19.05 -7.10
N ASN A 104 5.50 18.01 -6.31
CA ASN A 104 5.02 16.62 -6.43
C ASN A 104 3.75 16.57 -7.30
N CYS A 105 3.68 15.73 -8.35
CA CYS A 105 2.56 15.64 -9.34
C CYS A 105 1.16 15.34 -8.73
N ARG A 106 0.76 16.08 -7.70
CA ARG A 106 -0.34 15.89 -6.78
C ARG A 106 -0.71 17.27 -6.26
N CYS A 107 -2.01 17.56 -6.26
CA CYS A 107 -2.51 18.78 -5.66
C CYS A 107 -2.17 18.76 -4.17
N LYS A 108 -1.57 19.85 -3.67
CA LYS A 108 -1.53 20.09 -2.23
C LYS A 108 -2.98 20.14 -1.74
N LYS A 109 -3.24 19.61 -0.54
CA LYS A 109 -4.48 19.94 0.14
C LYS A 109 -4.52 21.47 0.31
N GLU A 110 -5.69 22.10 0.16
CA GLU A 110 -5.86 23.54 0.36
C GLU A 110 -5.80 23.95 1.85
N ASP A 111 -5.07 23.18 2.67
CA ASP A 111 -4.97 23.34 4.13
C ASP A 111 -3.65 24.00 4.58
N GLY A 112 -2.83 24.45 3.62
CA GLY A 112 -1.61 25.21 3.88
C GLY A 112 -0.45 24.41 4.47
N LYS A 113 -0.56 23.07 4.58
CA LYS A 113 0.54 22.21 5.04
C LYS A 113 1.42 21.79 3.86
N SER A 114 2.74 21.82 4.07
CA SER A 114 3.75 21.52 3.04
C SER A 114 3.79 20.04 2.64
N GLU A 115 3.31 19.16 3.51
CA GLU A 115 3.32 17.72 3.32
C GLU A 115 2.08 17.27 2.56
N THR A 116 2.27 16.65 1.40
CA THR A 116 1.18 15.90 0.78
C THR A 116 1.01 14.60 1.57
N ASP A 117 -0.07 14.50 2.35
CA ASP A 117 -0.57 13.27 3.01
C ASP A 117 -0.96 12.16 2.00
N GLN A 118 -0.38 12.14 0.81
CA GLN A 118 -0.77 11.26 -0.28
C GLN A 118 0.45 10.50 -0.77
N VAL A 119 0.31 9.18 -0.83
CA VAL A 119 1.28 8.31 -1.48
C VAL A 119 1.41 8.74 -2.95
N PRO A 120 2.61 9.10 -3.44
CA PRO A 120 2.77 9.63 -4.79
C PRO A 120 2.51 8.58 -5.87
N THR A 121 2.47 7.29 -5.54
CA THR A 121 2.29 6.15 -6.44
C THR A 121 0.97 5.42 -6.30
N TYR A 122 0.62 4.69 -7.36
CA TYR A 122 -0.47 3.71 -7.39
C TYR A 122 0.03 2.34 -7.85
N PHE A 123 1.34 2.07 -7.82
CA PHE A 123 1.84 0.73 -8.20
C PHE A 123 1.34 -0.39 -7.29
N ASP A 124 0.93 -0.09 -6.06
CA ASP A 124 0.18 -1.03 -5.22
C ASP A 124 -1.22 -1.39 -5.78
N TYR A 125 -1.70 -0.70 -6.80
CA TYR A 125 -2.92 -1.05 -7.53
C TYR A 125 -2.67 -1.63 -8.93
N VAL A 126 -1.40 -1.82 -9.31
CA VAL A 126 -1.01 -2.47 -10.56
C VAL A 126 -0.73 -3.95 -10.28
N PRO A 127 -1.28 -4.90 -11.07
CA PRO A 127 -0.99 -6.32 -10.91
C PRO A 127 0.51 -6.61 -10.88
N GLN A 128 0.97 -7.46 -9.95
CA GLN A 128 2.41 -7.69 -9.72
C GLN A 128 3.20 -8.05 -10.97
N TYR A 129 2.63 -8.85 -11.86
CA TYR A 129 3.26 -9.26 -13.11
C TYR A 129 3.59 -8.09 -14.05
N LEU A 130 2.86 -6.98 -13.96
CA LEU A 130 3.01 -5.80 -14.84
C LEU A 130 3.87 -4.69 -14.23
N ARG A 131 4.39 -4.88 -13.01
CA ARG A 131 5.15 -3.85 -12.27
C ARG A 131 6.62 -3.82 -12.64
#